data_AF-A0A2G1MCR9-F1
#
_entry.id   AF-A0A2G1MCR9-F1
#
_cell.length_a   1.000
_cell.length_b   1.000
_cell.length_c   1.000
_cell.angle_alpha   90.00
_cell.angle_beta   90.00
_cell.angle_gamma   90.00
#
_symmetry.space_group_name_H-M   'P 1'
#
loop_
_entity.id
_entity.type
_entity.pdbx_description
1 polymer ?
#
loop_
_entity_poly.entity_id
_entity_poly.type
_entity_poly.pdbx_seq_one_letter_code
_entity_poly.pdbx_strand_id
1 'polypeptide(L)'
;MLDRPLTRADLITFFALESKRSSGHSPDPRRLARVLKALGISLRGGTTRWPVVWRALGLSEVQDRAHHAALTEPLLTAQAVAERVGVADPSIIYRWEKGQVPKGAGPFPCAIDLSGGRKDARAKRWRRAEVLAWHMDQPQPRYAKPAPVFGAIRPAP
;
A
#
# COMPACT_ATOMS: atom_id res chain seq x y z
N MET A 1 -9.42 0.67 19.34
CA MET A 1 -8.01 0.90 18.99
C MET A 1 -7.85 2.41 18.87
N LEU A 2 -7.09 3.03 19.76
CA LEU A 2 -6.94 4.49 19.75
C LEU A 2 -6.12 4.85 18.51
N ASP A 3 -6.68 5.68 17.64
CA ASP A 3 -5.98 6.23 16.47
C ASP A 3 -4.79 7.04 16.99
N ARG A 4 -3.61 6.45 17.04
CA ARG A 4 -2.36 7.05 17.56
C ARG A 4 -1.76 7.97 16.49
N PRO A 5 -1.12 9.10 16.86
CA PRO A 5 -0.44 9.92 15.87
C PRO A 5 0.71 9.13 15.22
N LEU A 6 0.76 9.16 13.90
CA LEU A 6 1.82 8.58 13.08
C LEU A 6 2.96 9.58 12.92
N THR A 7 4.15 9.15 13.31
CA THR A 7 5.39 9.90 13.13
C THR A 7 5.99 9.66 11.74
N ARG A 8 7.02 10.43 11.39
CA ARG A 8 7.80 10.20 10.16
C ARG A 8 8.41 8.80 10.10
N ALA A 9 8.88 8.28 11.24
CA ALA A 9 9.47 6.95 11.32
C ALA A 9 8.42 5.88 11.01
N ASP A 10 7.24 5.97 11.62
CA ASP A 10 6.12 5.05 11.36
C ASP A 10 5.74 5.02 9.88
N LEU A 11 5.69 6.20 9.23
CA LEU A 11 5.37 6.31 7.82
C LEU A 11 6.47 5.74 6.91
N ILE A 12 7.74 5.87 7.29
CA ILE A 12 8.85 5.30 6.52
C ILE A 12 8.80 3.78 6.54
N THR A 13 8.57 3.20 7.72
CA THR A 13 8.39 1.76 7.87
C THR A 13 7.13 1.31 7.14
N PHE A 14 6.00 2.01 7.31
CA PHE A 14 4.74 1.66 6.65
C PHE A 14 4.86 1.65 5.12
N PHE A 15 5.45 2.68 4.51
CA PHE A 15 5.63 2.74 3.05
C PHE A 15 6.82 1.91 2.55
N ALA A 16 7.52 1.18 3.43
CA ALA A 16 8.74 0.45 3.13
C ALA A 16 9.75 1.30 2.33
N LEU A 17 10.15 2.43 2.92
CA LEU A 17 11.09 3.39 2.33
C LEU A 17 12.52 3.25 2.89
N GLU A 18 12.74 2.26 3.75
CA GLU A 18 14.02 1.96 4.38
C GLU A 18 15.10 1.66 3.33
N SER A 19 16.31 2.18 3.58
CA SER A 19 17.45 1.96 2.70
C SER A 19 18.08 0.61 3.00
N LYS A 20 18.13 -0.28 2.01
CA LYS A 20 18.79 -1.60 2.10
C LYS A 20 20.27 -1.56 2.50
N ARG A 21 20.94 -0.40 2.37
CA ARG A 21 22.39 -0.26 2.58
C ARG A 21 22.79 0.20 3.99
N SER A 22 21.85 0.33 4.91
CA SER A 22 22.10 1.14 6.11
C SER A 22 22.13 0.28 7.38
N SER A 23 23.20 -0.50 7.54
CA SER A 23 23.76 -0.73 8.87
C SER A 23 24.23 0.63 9.40
N GLY A 24 23.32 1.36 10.08
CA GLY A 24 23.65 2.60 10.79
C GLY A 24 23.48 3.93 10.03
N HIS A 25 22.52 4.07 9.10
CA HIS A 25 22.18 5.39 8.54
C HIS A 25 20.68 5.68 8.60
N SER A 26 20.36 6.87 9.09
CA SER A 26 19.01 7.38 9.34
C SER A 26 18.10 7.27 8.11
N PRO A 27 16.77 7.13 8.32
CA PRO A 27 15.80 7.10 7.24
C PRO A 27 15.97 8.28 6.28
N ASP A 28 16.02 8.05 4.96
CA ASP A 28 16.16 9.12 3.97
C ASP A 28 14.90 10.01 3.95
N PRO A 29 14.96 11.24 4.52
CA PRO A 29 13.77 12.07 4.68
C PRO A 29 13.24 12.57 3.33
N ARG A 30 14.07 12.58 2.27
CA ARG A 30 13.68 13.06 0.94
C ARG A 30 12.71 12.10 0.26
N ARG A 31 12.86 10.79 0.49
CA ARG A 31 11.94 9.77 -0.07
C ARG A 31 10.56 9.91 0.53
N LEU A 32 10.47 10.01 1.86
CA LEU A 32 9.21 10.22 2.54
C LEU A 32 8.53 11.51 2.04
N ALA A 33 9.27 12.62 1.96
CA ALA A 33 8.70 13.89 1.50
C ALA A 33 8.09 13.80 0.09
N ARG A 34 8.72 13.05 -0.83
CA ARG A 34 8.17 12.82 -2.18
C ARG A 34 6.87 12.00 -2.14
N VAL A 35 6.84 10.92 -1.36
CA VAL A 35 5.64 10.09 -1.20
C VAL A 35 4.50 10.89 -0.58
N LEU A 36 4.76 11.60 0.51
CA LEU A 36 3.74 12.45 1.16
C LEU A 36 3.20 13.51 0.20
N LYS A 37 4.07 14.17 -0.58
CA LYS A 37 3.65 15.13 -1.60
C LYS A 37 2.81 14.47 -2.70
N ALA A 38 3.22 13.30 -3.19
CA ALA A 38 2.53 12.59 -4.26
C ALA A 38 1.13 12.10 -3.83
N LEU A 39 1.01 11.71 -2.56
CA LEU A 39 -0.25 11.26 -1.94
C LEU A 39 -1.09 12.40 -1.35
N GLY A 40 -0.62 13.65 -1.41
CA GLY A 40 -1.31 14.80 -0.82
C GLY A 40 -1.40 14.78 0.71
N ILE A 41 -0.52 14.02 1.39
CA ILE A 41 -0.52 13.89 2.85
C ILE A 41 0.31 15.02 3.46
N SER A 42 -0.30 15.78 4.35
CA SER A 42 0.36 16.84 5.13
C SER A 42 0.55 16.42 6.58
N LEU A 43 1.75 16.66 7.14
CA LEU A 43 2.03 16.43 8.56
C LEU A 43 1.74 17.71 9.36
N ARG A 44 0.81 17.65 10.31
CA ARG A 44 0.49 18.76 11.23
C ARG A 44 1.25 18.51 12.54
N GLY A 45 2.09 19.46 12.96
CA GLY A 45 2.95 19.26 14.13
C GLY A 45 3.91 18.06 14.00
N GLY A 46 4.29 17.70 12.76
CA GLY A 46 5.19 16.57 12.49
C GLY A 46 4.53 15.19 12.48
N THR A 47 3.21 15.09 12.66
CA THR A 47 2.48 13.81 12.67
C THR A 47 1.26 13.81 11.74
N THR A 48 0.69 12.63 11.50
CA THR A 48 -0.61 12.44 10.84
C THR A 48 -1.40 11.30 11.51
N ARG A 49 -2.50 10.84 10.92
CA ARG A 49 -3.36 9.78 11.45
C ARG A 49 -3.70 8.75 10.37
N TRP A 50 -4.07 7.54 10.76
CA TRP A 50 -4.43 6.49 9.82
C TRP A 50 -5.57 6.85 8.86
N PRO A 51 -6.66 7.50 9.30
CA PRO A 51 -7.71 7.97 8.40
C PRO A 51 -7.19 8.83 7.23
N VAL A 52 -6.21 9.71 7.48
CA VAL A 52 -5.60 10.55 6.44
C VAL A 52 -4.82 9.70 5.43
N VAL A 53 -4.05 8.72 5.93
CA VAL A 53 -3.29 7.79 5.07
C VAL A 53 -4.24 6.93 4.24
N TRP A 54 -5.27 6.35 4.85
CA TRP A 54 -6.26 5.53 4.17
C TRP A 54 -7.00 6.30 3.07
N ARG A 55 -7.45 7.52 3.37
CA ARG A 55 -8.07 8.39 2.36
C ARG A 55 -7.15 8.60 1.16
N ALA A 56 -5.88 8.90 1.42
CA ALA A 56 -4.88 9.10 0.35
C ALA A 56 -4.62 7.83 -0.48
N LEU A 57 -4.86 6.64 0.10
CA LEU A 57 -4.76 5.34 -0.58
C LEU A 57 -6.10 4.89 -1.21
N GLY A 58 -7.10 5.78 -1.29
CA GLY A 58 -8.41 5.48 -1.87
C GLY A 58 -9.28 4.54 -1.02
N LEU A 59 -9.04 4.50 0.28
CA LEU A 59 -9.82 3.74 1.26
C LEU A 59 -10.69 4.67 2.09
N SER A 60 -11.76 4.12 2.69
CA SER A 60 -12.55 4.83 3.69
C SER A 60 -11.68 5.16 4.91
N GLU A 61 -11.92 6.32 5.51
CA GLU A 61 -11.35 6.74 6.79
C GLU A 61 -11.81 5.87 7.97
N VAL A 62 -12.97 5.25 7.81
CA VAL A 62 -13.54 4.31 8.77
C VAL A 62 -13.40 2.92 8.19
N GLN A 63 -12.73 2.04 8.93
CA GLN A 63 -12.51 0.64 8.57
C GLN A 63 -13.04 -0.25 9.68
N ASP A 64 -13.47 -1.47 9.31
CA ASP A 64 -13.80 -2.48 10.30
C ASP A 64 -12.60 -2.78 11.18
N ARG A 65 -12.86 -3.04 12.47
CA ARG A 65 -11.83 -3.32 13.45
C ARG A 65 -10.95 -4.52 13.05
N ALA A 66 -11.52 -5.51 12.37
CA ALA A 66 -10.81 -6.68 11.86
C ALA A 66 -9.78 -6.31 10.77
N HIS A 67 -10.10 -5.33 9.92
CA HIS A 67 -9.22 -4.89 8.84
C HIS A 67 -8.16 -3.87 9.28
N HIS A 68 -8.39 -3.19 10.41
CA HIS A 68 -7.45 -2.18 10.91
C HIS A 68 -6.03 -2.74 11.07
N ALA A 69 -5.88 -3.92 11.68
CA ALA A 69 -4.55 -4.52 11.89
C ALA A 69 -3.81 -4.70 10.55
N ALA A 70 -4.46 -5.37 9.59
CA ALA A 70 -3.92 -5.62 8.26
C ALA A 70 -3.59 -4.33 7.48
N LEU A 71 -4.43 -3.30 7.59
CA LEU A 71 -4.24 -2.03 6.88
C LEU A 71 -3.13 -1.15 7.47
N THR A 72 -2.67 -1.45 8.68
CA THR A 72 -1.56 -0.74 9.35
C THR A 72 -0.24 -1.47 9.27
N GLU A 73 -0.23 -2.70 8.73
CA GLU A 73 1.02 -3.42 8.48
C GLU A 73 1.85 -2.71 7.40
N PRO A 74 3.19 -2.79 7.49
CA PRO A 74 4.07 -2.29 6.45
C PRO A 74 3.73 -2.87 5.08
N LEU A 75 3.70 -1.99 4.09
CA LEU A 75 3.53 -2.38 2.70
C LEU A 75 4.77 -3.14 2.22
N LEU A 76 4.57 -4.01 1.24
CA LEU A 76 5.63 -4.83 0.67
C LEU A 76 6.20 -4.17 -0.58
N THR A 77 7.53 -4.22 -0.70
CA THR A 77 8.22 -3.99 -1.98
C THR A 77 8.06 -5.21 -2.88
N ALA A 78 8.28 -5.06 -4.20
CA ALA A 78 8.24 -6.21 -5.12
C ALA A 78 9.18 -7.35 -4.69
N GLN A 79 10.32 -7.01 -4.10
CA GLN A 79 11.24 -8.01 -3.56
C GLN A 79 10.66 -8.74 -2.35
N ALA A 80 10.10 -8.02 -1.39
CA ALA A 80 9.49 -8.64 -0.22
C ALA A 80 8.27 -9.51 -0.60
N VAL A 81 7.55 -9.14 -1.67
CA VAL A 81 6.50 -9.98 -2.27
C VAL A 81 7.12 -11.24 -2.86
N ALA A 82 8.17 -11.11 -3.68
CA ALA A 82 8.84 -12.23 -4.34
C ALA A 82 9.36 -13.27 -3.34
N GLU A 83 10.02 -12.81 -2.28
CA GLU A 83 10.51 -13.65 -1.19
C GLU A 83 9.37 -14.41 -0.49
N ARG A 84 8.22 -13.76 -0.28
CA ARG A 84 7.05 -14.38 0.38
C ARG A 84 6.35 -15.45 -0.47
N VAL A 85 6.31 -15.26 -1.78
CA VAL A 85 5.62 -16.19 -2.70
C VAL A 85 6.58 -17.21 -3.32
N GLY A 86 7.84 -17.24 -2.89
CA GLY A 86 8.82 -18.23 -3.30
C GLY A 86 9.39 -18.04 -4.71
N VAL A 87 9.43 -16.81 -5.24
CA VAL A 87 10.05 -16.53 -6.55
C VAL A 87 11.36 -15.75 -6.40
N ALA A 88 12.37 -16.16 -7.16
CA ALA A 88 13.72 -15.59 -7.04
C ALA A 88 13.85 -14.18 -7.64
N ASP A 89 13.11 -13.88 -8.71
CA ASP A 89 13.21 -12.62 -9.44
C ASP A 89 12.02 -11.67 -9.14
N PRO A 90 12.24 -10.52 -8.49
CA PRO A 90 11.20 -9.51 -8.26
C PRO A 90 10.56 -8.95 -9.53
N SER A 91 11.19 -9.08 -10.70
CA SER A 91 10.59 -8.67 -11.98
C SER A 91 9.28 -9.41 -12.29
N ILE A 92 9.14 -10.64 -11.78
CA ILE A 92 7.96 -11.48 -11.93
C ILE A 92 6.74 -10.80 -11.32
N ILE A 93 6.89 -10.13 -10.18
CA ILE A 93 5.78 -9.46 -9.48
C ILE A 93 5.16 -8.35 -10.34
N TYR A 94 5.98 -7.59 -11.08
CA TYR A 94 5.47 -6.58 -12.00
C TYR A 94 4.79 -7.19 -13.23
N ARG A 95 5.18 -8.39 -13.65
CA ARG A 95 4.51 -9.12 -14.73
C ARG A 95 3.16 -9.67 -14.28
N TRP A 96 3.09 -10.22 -13.07
CA TRP A 96 1.86 -10.71 -12.46
C TRP A 96 0.84 -9.58 -12.27
N GLU A 97 1.28 -8.41 -11.81
CA GLU A 97 0.41 -7.22 -11.70
C GLU A 97 -0.16 -6.77 -13.06
N LYS A 98 0.53 -7.08 -14.17
CA LYS A 98 0.03 -6.86 -15.54
C LYS A 98 -0.81 -8.01 -16.10
N GLY A 99 -1.15 -9.00 -15.27
CA GLY A 99 -1.99 -10.14 -15.64
C GLY A 99 -1.23 -11.34 -16.20
N GLN A 100 0.11 -11.33 -16.26
CA GLN A 100 0.91 -12.50 -16.68
C GLN A 100 1.08 -13.51 -15.54
N VAL A 101 -0.02 -13.83 -14.86
CA VAL A 101 -0.03 -14.77 -13.73
C VAL A 101 0.08 -16.22 -14.22
N PRO A 102 0.50 -17.17 -13.36
CA PRO A 102 0.48 -18.59 -13.70
C PRO A 102 -0.92 -19.06 -14.12
N LYS A 103 -0.99 -20.03 -15.04
CA LYS A 103 -2.25 -20.57 -15.54
C LYS A 103 -3.07 -21.14 -14.39
N GLY A 104 -4.34 -20.73 -14.30
CA GLY A 104 -5.27 -21.17 -13.25
C GLY A 104 -5.23 -20.33 -11.97
N ALA A 105 -4.26 -19.41 -11.81
CA ALA A 105 -4.27 -18.47 -10.71
C ALA A 105 -5.27 -17.34 -10.95
N GLY A 106 -5.92 -16.88 -9.87
CA GLY A 106 -6.71 -15.65 -9.88
C GLY A 106 -5.87 -14.40 -10.18
N PRO A 107 -6.52 -13.24 -10.40
CA PRO A 107 -5.81 -11.98 -10.65
C PRO A 107 -4.90 -11.61 -9.48
N PHE A 108 -3.66 -11.21 -9.78
CA PHE A 108 -2.72 -10.76 -8.77
C PHE A 108 -3.16 -9.40 -8.17
N PRO A 109 -2.92 -9.14 -6.87
CA PRO A 109 -3.28 -7.87 -6.25
C PRO A 109 -2.66 -6.66 -6.95
N CYS A 110 -3.48 -5.62 -7.15
CA CYS A 110 -3.03 -4.37 -7.74
C CYS A 110 -2.04 -3.66 -6.82
N ALA A 111 -0.99 -3.10 -7.41
CA ALA A 111 -0.05 -2.30 -6.65
C ALA A 111 -0.64 -0.94 -6.25
N ILE A 112 -0.27 -0.48 -5.05
CA ILE A 112 -0.39 0.90 -4.62
C ILE A 112 0.75 1.70 -5.24
N ASP A 113 0.41 2.71 -6.04
CA ASP A 113 1.39 3.62 -6.63
C ASP A 113 1.69 4.80 -5.69
N LEU A 114 2.90 4.83 -5.11
CA LEU A 114 3.35 5.94 -4.25
C LEU A 114 3.93 7.14 -5.03
N SER A 115 3.99 7.08 -6.37
CA SER A 115 4.55 8.15 -7.20
C SER A 115 3.53 9.20 -7.63
N GLY A 116 2.25 9.00 -7.32
CA GLY A 116 1.16 9.88 -7.74
C GLY A 116 0.99 9.91 -9.26
N GLY A 117 1.14 8.76 -9.94
CA GLY A 117 0.96 8.62 -11.38
C GLY A 117 2.22 8.90 -12.22
N ARG A 118 3.36 9.25 -11.60
CA ARG A 118 4.64 9.44 -12.30
C ARG A 118 5.29 8.10 -12.62
N LYS A 119 4.62 7.22 -13.38
CA LYS A 119 5.07 5.90 -13.91
C LYS A 119 6.42 5.39 -13.36
N ASP A 120 6.54 5.22 -12.04
CA ASP A 120 7.76 4.77 -11.37
C ASP A 120 7.49 3.39 -10.78
N ALA A 121 7.97 2.37 -11.48
CA ALA A 121 7.78 0.99 -11.06
C ALA A 121 8.33 0.75 -9.64
N ARG A 122 9.38 1.46 -9.21
CA ARG A 122 9.98 1.29 -7.88
C ARG A 122 9.16 1.94 -6.76
N ALA A 123 8.19 2.78 -7.11
CA ALA A 123 7.24 3.37 -6.17
C ALA A 123 6.02 2.48 -5.90
N LYS A 124 5.86 1.37 -6.65
CA LYS A 124 4.80 0.38 -6.42
C LYS A 124 4.99 -0.36 -5.10
N ARG A 125 3.90 -0.57 -4.38
CA ARG A 125 3.84 -1.32 -3.12
C ARG A 125 2.61 -2.23 -3.08
N TRP A 126 2.64 -3.27 -2.25
CA TRP A 126 1.53 -4.20 -2.10
C TRP A 126 1.12 -4.35 -0.64
N ARG A 127 -0.17 -4.59 -0.38
CA ARG A 127 -0.62 -4.93 0.97
C ARG A 127 -0.28 -6.38 1.26
N ARG A 128 0.27 -6.64 2.44
CA ARG A 128 0.66 -7.99 2.85
C ARG A 128 -0.51 -8.98 2.85
N ALA A 129 -1.65 -8.58 3.41
CA ALA A 129 -2.82 -9.45 3.48
C ALA A 129 -3.38 -9.85 2.10
N GLU A 130 -3.37 -8.94 1.12
CA GLU A 130 -3.82 -9.23 -0.26
C GLU A 130 -2.90 -10.25 -0.95
N VAL A 131 -1.57 -10.07 -0.79
CA VAL A 131 -0.56 -10.98 -1.35
C VAL A 131 -0.67 -12.37 -0.72
N LEU A 132 -0.84 -12.45 0.61
CA LEU A 132 -0.98 -13.73 1.30
C LEU A 132 -2.29 -14.43 0.90
N ALA A 133 -3.40 -13.70 0.83
CA ALA A 133 -4.67 -14.26 0.39
C ALA A 133 -4.56 -14.82 -1.04
N TRP A 134 -3.91 -14.09 -1.95
CA TRP A 134 -3.69 -14.57 -3.32
C TRP A 134 -2.80 -15.82 -3.35
N HIS A 135 -1.70 -15.83 -2.59
CA HIS A 135 -0.76 -16.93 -2.58
C HIS A 135 -1.35 -18.22 -2.00
N MET A 136 -2.27 -18.10 -1.04
CA MET A 136 -2.94 -19.23 -0.38
C MET A 136 -4.30 -19.59 -1.01
N ASP A 137 -4.67 -18.97 -2.14
CA ASP A 137 -5.98 -19.11 -2.79
C ASP A 137 -7.16 -18.87 -1.83
N GLN A 138 -7.02 -17.87 -0.95
CA GLN A 138 -8.04 -17.44 -0.01
C GLN A 138 -8.81 -16.22 -0.54
N PRO A 139 -10.05 -16.00 -0.05
CA PRO A 139 -10.81 -14.80 -0.38
C PRO A 139 -10.03 -13.51 -0.10
N GLN A 140 -10.00 -12.61 -1.07
CA GLN A 140 -9.34 -11.32 -0.92
C GLN A 140 -10.01 -10.45 0.16
N PRO A 141 -9.24 -9.76 1.01
CA PRO A 141 -9.79 -8.83 1.98
C PRO A 141 -10.63 -7.73 1.31
N ARG A 142 -11.80 -7.44 1.87
CA ARG A 142 -12.72 -6.42 1.36
C ARG A 142 -12.68 -5.19 2.25
N TYR A 143 -11.78 -4.27 1.96
CA TYR A 143 -11.65 -3.01 2.69
C TYR A 143 -12.77 -2.03 2.31
N ALA A 144 -13.20 -1.22 3.28
CA ALA A 144 -14.19 -0.19 3.03
C ALA A 144 -13.61 0.87 2.09
N LYS A 145 -14.35 1.21 1.03
CA LYS A 145 -14.02 2.28 0.08
C LYS A 145 -14.73 3.58 0.48
N PRO A 146 -14.20 4.76 0.08
CA PRO A 146 -14.90 6.01 0.28
C PRO A 146 -16.29 5.95 -0.36
N ALA A 147 -17.27 6.58 0.28
CA ALA A 147 -18.57 6.77 -0.34
C ALA A 147 -18.40 7.53 -1.66
N PRO A 148 -19.12 7.15 -2.73
CA PRO A 148 -19.11 7.92 -3.97
C PRO A 148 -19.56 9.35 -3.67
N VAL A 149 -18.91 10.34 -4.31
CA VAL A 149 -19.32 11.74 -4.19
C VAL A 149 -20.77 11.85 -4.68
N PHE A 150 -21.60 12.57 -3.91
CA PHE A 150 -23.00 12.78 -4.23
C PHE A 150 -23.14 13.30 -5.68
N GLY A 151 -23.91 12.60 -6.52
CA GLY A 151 -24.05 12.88 -7.96
C GLY A 151 -23.24 11.98 -8.92
N ALA A 152 -22.36 11.10 -8.42
CA ALA A 152 -21.65 10.11 -9.25
C ALA A 152 -22.49 8.86 -9.58
N ILE A 153 -23.65 8.68 -8.93
CA ILE A 153 -24.61 7.63 -9.26
C ILE A 153 -25.38 8.09 -10.49
N ARG A 154 -24.93 7.70 -11.68
CA ARG A 154 -25.79 7.75 -12.86
C ARG A 154 -26.83 6.63 -12.73
N PRO A 155 -28.13 6.90 -12.90
CA PRO A 155 -29.09 5.82 -13.06
C PRO A 155 -28.67 4.98 -14.26
N ALA A 156 -28.66 3.65 -14.09
CA ALA A 156 -28.55 2.76 -15.23
C ALA A 156 -29.78 2.95 -16.14
N PRO A 157 -29.63 2.87 -17.47
CA PRO A 157 -30.76 2.84 -18.39
C PRO A 157 -31.65 1.61 -18.17
#